data_AF-A0A4D7BBZ4-F1
#
_entry.id   AF-A0A4D7BBZ4-F1
#
_cell.length_a   1.000
_cell.length_b   1.000
_cell.length_c   1.000
_cell.angle_alpha   90.00
_cell.angle_beta   90.00
_cell.angle_gamma   90.00
#
_symmetry.space_group_name_H-M   'P 1'
#
loop_
_entity.id
_entity.type
_entity.pdbx_description
1 polymer ?
#
loop_
_entity_poly.entity_id
_entity_poly.type
_entity_poly.pdbx_seq_one_letter_code
_entity_poly.pdbx_strand_id
1 'polypeptide(L)'
;MTSGTNSRESKGRGRPRVDATPIGLRFPPDLLAILDAYIARERPGVSRPEALRYIFREWAIAHDHMPADGFGMALELEDLNAENDG
;
A
#
# COMPACT_ATOMS: atom_id res chain seq x y z
N MET A 1 29.24 -11.19 44.07
CA MET A 1 27.86 -11.19 43.54
C MET A 1 27.83 -10.25 42.35
N THR A 2 28.05 -10.76 41.14
CA THR A 2 28.12 -9.93 39.91
C THR A 2 26.86 -10.14 39.09
N SER A 3 25.90 -9.23 39.19
CA SER A 3 24.70 -9.25 38.35
C SER A 3 25.05 -8.76 36.95
N GLY A 4 25.24 -9.70 36.01
CA GLY A 4 25.24 -9.40 34.59
C GLY A 4 23.81 -9.28 34.10
N THR A 5 23.31 -8.06 33.89
CA THR A 5 22.02 -7.84 33.24
C THR A 5 22.19 -8.05 31.74
N ASN A 6 21.70 -9.19 31.27
CA ASN A 6 21.72 -9.59 29.87
C ASN A 6 20.64 -8.79 29.11
N SER A 7 20.98 -7.59 28.65
CA SER A 7 20.12 -6.76 27.79
C SER A 7 19.93 -7.48 26.45
N ARG A 8 18.74 -8.07 26.24
CA ARG A 8 18.36 -8.62 24.95
C ARG A 8 18.17 -7.47 23.96
N GLU A 9 19.18 -7.19 23.16
CA GLU A 9 19.07 -6.33 21.98
C GLU A 9 18.03 -6.93 21.03
N SER A 10 16.86 -6.30 20.94
CA SER A 10 15.85 -6.64 19.94
C SER A 10 16.32 -6.14 18.58
N LYS A 11 17.05 -6.99 17.84
CA LYS A 11 17.47 -6.74 16.45
C LYS A 11 16.26 -6.37 15.58
N GLY A 12 16.30 -5.17 15.01
CA GLY A 12 15.26 -4.63 14.15
C GLY A 12 14.94 -5.52 12.94
N ARG A 13 13.66 -5.85 12.75
CA ARG A 13 13.16 -6.46 11.51
C ARG A 13 12.63 -5.38 10.57
N GLY A 14 13.56 -4.66 9.96
CA GLY A 14 13.71 -4.65 8.50
C GLY A 14 12.50 -4.43 7.58
N ARG A 15 11.53 -3.58 7.93
CA ARG A 15 10.74 -2.92 6.88
C ARG A 15 10.63 -1.43 7.19
N PRO A 16 11.12 -0.55 6.29
CA PRO A 16 10.89 0.89 6.39
C PRO A 16 9.41 1.13 6.70
N ARG A 17 9.15 1.99 7.67
CA ARG A 17 7.81 2.37 8.08
C ARG A 17 7.25 3.28 6.98
N VAL A 18 6.74 2.68 5.90
CA VAL A 18 5.85 3.37 4.96
C VAL A 18 4.65 3.79 5.79
N ASP A 19 4.17 5.03 5.67
CA ASP A 19 2.99 5.54 6.38
C ASP A 19 1.72 4.81 5.88
N ALA A 20 1.61 3.53 6.24
CA ALA A 20 0.63 2.60 5.76
C ALA A 20 0.10 1.76 6.93
N THR A 21 -1.22 1.65 7.01
CA THR A 21 -1.89 0.81 8.00
C THR A 21 -1.71 -0.66 7.62
N PRO A 22 -1.24 -1.53 8.53
CA PRO A 22 -1.09 -2.95 8.23
C PRO A 22 -2.45 -3.61 8.04
N ILE A 23 -2.59 -4.39 6.96
CA ILE A 23 -3.78 -5.20 6.68
C ILE A 23 -3.37 -6.68 6.79
N GLY A 24 -4.02 -7.44 7.68
CA GLY A 24 -3.83 -8.87 7.82
C GLY A 24 -4.70 -9.64 6.83
N LEU A 25 -4.15 -10.03 5.68
CA LEU A 25 -4.88 -10.72 4.61
C LEU A 25 -4.40 -12.15 4.43
N ARG A 26 -5.33 -13.09 4.20
CA ARG A 26 -5.05 -14.47 3.82
C ARG A 26 -5.46 -14.68 2.37
N PHE A 27 -4.53 -15.19 1.56
CA PHE A 27 -4.79 -15.56 0.18
C PHE A 27 -4.98 -17.07 0.03
N PRO A 28 -6.03 -17.52 -0.67
CA PRO A 28 -6.10 -18.85 -1.24
C PRO A 28 -4.89 -19.15 -2.15
N PRO A 29 -4.44 -20.41 -2.24
CA PRO A 29 -3.23 -20.79 -2.97
C PRO A 29 -3.33 -20.53 -4.48
N ASP A 30 -4.51 -20.67 -5.06
CA ASP A 30 -4.84 -20.37 -6.46
C ASP A 30 -4.65 -18.88 -6.78
N LEU A 31 -5.21 -17.98 -5.95
CA LEU A 31 -5.01 -16.55 -6.12
C LEU A 31 -3.56 -16.13 -5.90
N LEU A 32 -2.86 -16.78 -4.97
CA LEU A 32 -1.44 -16.53 -4.73
C LEU A 32 -0.59 -16.91 -5.94
N ALA A 33 -0.90 -18.03 -6.60
CA ALA A 33 -0.20 -18.45 -7.82
C ALA A 33 -0.41 -17.45 -8.97
N ILE A 34 -1.61 -16.89 -9.12
CA ILE A 34 -1.89 -15.84 -10.11
C ILE A 34 -1.07 -14.58 -9.82
N LEU A 35 -1.01 -14.17 -8.54
CA LEU A 35 -0.21 -13.01 -8.14
C LEU A 35 1.27 -13.22 -8.43
N ASP A 36 1.82 -14.38 -8.11
CA ASP A 36 3.22 -14.70 -8.39
C ASP A 36 3.51 -14.73 -9.90
N ALA A 37 2.59 -15.25 -10.72
CA ALA A 37 2.71 -15.23 -12.18
C ALA A 37 2.68 -13.80 -12.74
N TYR A 38 1.81 -12.92 -12.22
CA TYR A 38 1.80 -11.49 -12.57
C TYR A 38 3.13 -10.82 -12.23
N ILE A 39 3.69 -11.07 -11.04
CA ILE A 39 4.98 -10.52 -10.63
C ILE A 39 6.09 -10.98 -11.59
N ALA A 40 6.13 -12.29 -11.90
CA ALA A 40 7.14 -12.83 -12.79
C ALA A 40 7.08 -12.23 -14.21
N ARG A 41 5.88 -11.91 -14.70
CA ARG A 41 5.66 -11.41 -16.06
C ARG A 41 5.84 -9.90 -16.20
N GLU A 42 5.18 -9.12 -15.35
CA GLU A 42 5.03 -7.67 -15.53
C GLU A 42 6.01 -6.85 -14.67
N ARG A 43 6.42 -7.41 -13.53
CA ARG A 43 7.12 -6.67 -12.45
C ARG A 43 8.13 -7.56 -11.72
N PRO A 44 9.13 -8.12 -12.42
CA PRO A 44 10.08 -9.04 -11.81
C PRO A 44 10.82 -8.35 -10.65
N GLY A 45 10.92 -9.04 -9.50
CA GLY A 45 11.60 -8.55 -8.31
C GLY A 45 10.74 -7.69 -7.36
N VAL A 46 9.49 -7.39 -7.71
CA VAL A 46 8.56 -6.69 -6.81
C VAL A 46 8.00 -7.64 -5.75
N SER A 47 7.92 -7.19 -4.49
CA SER A 47 7.34 -7.99 -3.41
C SER A 47 5.81 -8.14 -3.58
N ARG A 48 5.23 -9.27 -3.18
CA ARG A 48 3.77 -9.51 -3.20
C ARG A 48 2.90 -8.34 -2.69
N PRO A 49 3.16 -7.73 -1.51
CA PRO A 49 2.36 -6.61 -1.05
C PRO A 49 2.54 -5.32 -1.88
N GLU A 50 3.70 -5.13 -2.53
CA GLU A 50 3.86 -4.03 -3.49
C GLU A 50 3.09 -4.30 -4.78
N ALA A 51 3.15 -5.53 -5.31
CA ALA A 51 2.38 -5.91 -6.49
C ALA A 51 0.87 -5.71 -6.29
N LEU A 52 0.36 -6.06 -5.11
CA LEU A 52 -1.04 -5.80 -4.75
C LEU A 52 -1.37 -4.30 -4.71
N ARG A 53 -0.46 -3.45 -4.22
CA ARG A 53 -0.65 -1.99 -4.25
C ARG A 53 -0.74 -1.45 -5.68
N TYR A 54 0.11 -1.96 -6.59
CA TYR A 54 0.06 -1.59 -8.00
C TYR A 54 -1.25 -2.00 -8.66
N ILE A 55 -1.63 -3.28 -8.51
CA ILE A 55 -2.88 -3.80 -9.07
C ILE A 55 -4.07 -3.01 -8.54
N PHE A 56 -4.11 -2.74 -7.24
CA PHE A 56 -5.21 -1.98 -6.64
C PHE A 56 -5.26 -0.54 -7.14
N ARG A 57 -4.09 0.11 -7.32
CA ARG A 57 -4.03 1.46 -7.90
C ARG A 57 -4.53 1.49 -9.33
N GLU A 58 -4.08 0.56 -10.18
CA GLU A 58 -4.52 0.47 -11.57
C GLU A 58 -6.04 0.22 -11.65
N TRP A 59 -6.56 -0.68 -10.81
CA TRP A 59 -7.98 -0.92 -10.69
C TRP A 59 -8.73 0.34 -10.25
N ALA A 60 -8.24 1.07 -9.24
CA ALA A 60 -8.88 2.27 -8.73
C ALA A 60 -8.93 3.41 -9.77
N ILE A 61 -7.86 3.59 -10.54
CA ILE A 61 -7.84 4.57 -11.64
C ILE A 61 -8.83 4.17 -12.74
N ALA A 62 -8.87 2.88 -13.11
CA ALA A 62 -9.77 2.38 -14.16
C ALA A 62 -11.26 2.45 -13.79
N HIS A 63 -11.60 2.64 -12.51
CA HIS A 63 -12.97 2.73 -12.01
C HIS A 63 -13.29 4.12 -11.42
N ASP A 64 -12.48 5.14 -11.74
CA ASP A 64 -12.66 6.53 -11.29
C ASP A 64 -12.70 6.71 -9.76
N HIS A 65 -12.13 5.76 -9.01
CA HIS A 65 -11.94 5.85 -7.57
C HIS A 65 -10.67 6.62 -7.19
N MET A 66 -9.79 6.87 -8.16
CA MET A 66 -8.57 7.65 -7.99
C MET A 66 -8.27 8.42 -9.28
N PRO A 67 -7.92 9.72 -9.22
CA PRO A 67 -7.45 10.42 -10.40
C PRO A 67 -6.16 9.79 -10.92
N ALA A 68 -6.03 9.63 -12.24
CA ALA A 68 -4.84 9.07 -12.87
C ALA A 68 -3.56 9.88 -12.56
N ASP A 69 -3.74 11.17 -12.29
CA ASP A 69 -2.68 12.16 -12.08
C ASP A 69 -2.44 12.40 -10.57
N GLY A 70 -2.06 11.36 -9.84
CA GLY A 70 -1.86 11.39 -8.38
C GLY A 70 -0.68 12.23 -7.87
N PHE A 71 -0.41 13.41 -8.45
CA PHE A 71 0.50 14.45 -7.93
C PHE A 71 0.08 15.90 -8.26
N GLY A 72 -1.07 16.16 -8.89
CA GLY A 72 -1.56 17.52 -9.17
C GLY A 72 -3.03 17.68 -8.78
N MET A 73 -3.32 18.67 -7.94
CA MET A 73 -4.66 19.08 -7.46
C MET A 73 -5.23 18.29 -6.26
N ALA A 74 -4.69 18.57 -5.08
CA ALA A 74 -5.43 18.45 -3.81
C ALA A 74 -5.61 19.84 -3.17
N LEU A 75 -6.01 20.82 -3.99
CA LEU A 75 -6.53 22.14 -3.58
C LEU A 75 -7.72 22.54 -4.46
N GLU A 76 -8.64 21.61 -4.76
CA GLU A 76 -9.98 21.94 -5.26
C GLU A 76 -10.99 21.53 -4.18
N LEU A 77 -10.92 22.21 -3.04
CA LEU A 77 -11.94 22.18 -1.99
C LEU A 77 -12.90 23.38 -2.13
N GLU A 78 -12.84 24.12 -3.23
CA GLU A 78 -13.50 25.43 -3.35
C GLU A 78 -14.87 25.41 -4.03
N ASP A 79 -15.32 24.29 -4.63
CA ASP A 79 -16.62 24.24 -5.34
C ASP A 79 -17.79 23.62 -4.56
N LEU A 80 -17.72 23.57 -3.22
CA LEU A 80 -18.80 23.02 -2.38
C LEU A 80 -19.55 24.02 -1.51
N ASN A 81 -19.28 25.33 -1.59
CA ASN A 81 -20.04 26.33 -0.84
C ASN A 81 -20.17 27.66 -1.59
N ALA A 82 -21.21 27.83 -2.43
CA ALA A 82 -22.00 29.08 -2.45
C ALA A 82 -23.13 29.14 -3.51
N GLU A 83 -23.32 28.18 -4.42
CA GLU A 83 -24.53 28.18 -5.27
C GLU A 83 -25.69 27.42 -4.58
N ASN A 84 -26.27 28.06 -3.56
CA ASN A 84 -27.66 27.83 -3.18
C ASN A 84 -28.38 29.17 -3.26
N ASP A 85 -28.77 29.50 -4.48
CA ASP A 85 -29.59 30.63 -4.86
C ASP A 85 -31.04 30.34 -4.42
N GLY A 86 -31.55 31.14 -3.48
CA GLY A 86 -32.91 31.06 -2.94
C GLY A 86 -33.31 32.32 -2.19
#